data_AF-A0A7K3LX16-F1
#
_entry.id   AF-A0A7K3LX16-F1
#
_cell.length_a   1.000
_cell.length_b   1.000
_cell.length_c   1.000
_cell.angle_alpha   90.00
_cell.angle_beta   90.00
_cell.angle_gamma   90.00
#
_symmetry.space_group_name_H-M   'P 1'
#
loop_
_entity.id
_entity.type
_entity.pdbx_description
1 polymer ?
#
loop_
_entity_poly.entity_id
_entity_poly.type
_entity_poly.pdbx_seq_one_letter_code
_entity_poly.pdbx_strand_id
1 'polypeptide(L)'
;MSEQNTHGDLSTLPWPDGWRWTPRRDRDYQAKAATGVRTVEVEFEGAREPALLLPMRSVPRWQGIVFTVAGVGLLATAVLIGVVSVATQTWTGIVGVLVIGGAGTVFGLGGLAGLRSRKEAVAGLLLSPSRLIFDGSVDRLAMSWNDVAGFRLYMIRYGFRVLFPMPWHNWLSIDARDPHAVLASAGHEAAARLARRLKGKSVVAVADNRMIMSPLVAYHTLRYYLENPADRRELAGAEAVNRVHKGLLL
;
A
#
# COMPACT_ATOMS: atom_id res chain seq x y z
N MET A 1 -20.28 -18.74 -30.74
CA MET A 1 -19.94 -19.59 -29.57
C MET A 1 -19.67 -18.62 -28.42
N SER A 2 -20.71 -18.27 -27.66
CA SER A 2 -20.60 -17.31 -26.56
C SER A 2 -20.11 -18.05 -25.34
N GLU A 3 -18.87 -17.78 -24.90
CA GLU A 3 -18.39 -18.20 -23.59
C GLU A 3 -19.30 -17.58 -22.53
N GLN A 4 -20.18 -18.40 -21.96
CA GLN A 4 -20.86 -18.06 -20.72
C GLN A 4 -19.78 -17.98 -19.64
N ASN A 5 -19.29 -16.76 -19.40
CA ASN A 5 -18.46 -16.42 -18.24
C ASN A 5 -19.20 -16.86 -16.98
N THR A 6 -18.86 -18.04 -16.50
CA THR A 6 -19.18 -18.52 -15.15
C THR A 6 -18.33 -17.69 -14.20
N HIS A 7 -18.72 -16.44 -14.00
CA HIS A 7 -18.26 -15.66 -12.86
C HIS A 7 -18.71 -16.45 -11.63
N GLY A 8 -17.78 -17.16 -10.99
CA GLY A 8 -18.03 -17.77 -9.70
C GLY A 8 -18.60 -16.71 -8.78
N ASP A 9 -19.56 -17.09 -7.94
CA ASP A 9 -20.33 -16.14 -7.17
C ASP A 9 -19.47 -15.55 -6.03
N LEU A 10 -18.63 -14.57 -6.38
CA LEU A 10 -17.79 -13.82 -5.46
C LEU A 10 -18.61 -13.05 -4.41
N SER A 11 -19.94 -12.99 -4.56
CA SER A 11 -20.86 -12.44 -3.56
C SER A 11 -20.96 -13.30 -2.28
N THR A 12 -20.48 -14.54 -2.33
CA THR A 12 -20.55 -15.50 -1.21
C THR A 12 -19.39 -15.44 -0.24
N LEU A 13 -18.33 -14.67 -0.53
CA LEU A 13 -17.18 -14.60 0.37
C LEU A 13 -17.57 -13.96 1.71
N PRO A 14 -17.30 -14.64 2.85
CA PRO A 14 -17.70 -14.14 4.15
C PRO A 14 -16.90 -12.88 4.49
N TRP A 15 -17.59 -11.94 5.12
CA TRP A 15 -16.95 -10.74 5.67
C TRP A 15 -16.10 -11.13 6.87
N PRO A 16 -14.81 -10.77 6.89
CA PRO A 16 -13.96 -11.15 7.98
C PRO A 16 -14.17 -10.26 9.21
N ASP A 17 -13.88 -10.82 10.37
CA ASP A 17 -13.95 -10.10 11.64
C ASP A 17 -13.00 -8.89 11.65
N GLY A 18 -13.49 -7.78 12.20
CA GLY A 18 -12.75 -6.52 12.28
C GLY A 18 -12.96 -5.57 11.10
N TRP A 19 -13.63 -5.99 10.03
CA TRP A 19 -14.10 -5.09 8.97
C TRP A 19 -15.53 -4.65 9.16
N ARG A 20 -15.84 -3.43 8.75
CA ARG A 20 -17.22 -2.94 8.73
C ARG A 20 -17.90 -3.27 7.43
N TRP A 21 -18.96 -4.07 7.56
CA TRP A 21 -19.96 -4.25 6.54
C TRP A 21 -20.88 -3.04 6.43
N THR A 22 -21.20 -2.62 5.20
CA THR A 22 -22.35 -1.76 4.90
C THR A 22 -22.91 -2.15 3.54
N PRO A 23 -24.22 -1.94 3.27
CA PRO A 23 -24.80 -2.25 1.96
C PRO A 23 -24.10 -1.55 0.79
N ARG A 24 -23.60 -0.33 1.02
CA ARG A 24 -22.85 0.42 0.00
C ARG A 24 -21.49 -0.22 -0.29
N ARG A 25 -20.77 -0.68 0.74
CA ARG A 25 -19.46 -1.33 0.57
C ARG A 25 -19.60 -2.69 -0.08
N ASP A 26 -20.61 -3.45 0.31
CA ASP A 26 -20.90 -4.75 -0.25
C ASP A 26 -21.09 -4.68 -1.76
N ARG A 27 -21.94 -3.74 -2.23
CA ARG A 27 -22.08 -3.44 -3.66
C ARG A 27 -20.78 -2.98 -4.32
N ASP A 28 -20.00 -2.12 -3.68
CA ASP A 28 -18.70 -1.66 -4.22
C ASP A 28 -17.71 -2.82 -4.37
N TYR A 29 -17.64 -3.72 -3.38
CA TYR A 29 -16.74 -4.86 -3.38
C TYR A 29 -17.17 -5.91 -4.40
N GLN A 30 -18.48 -6.17 -4.52
CA GLN A 30 -19.04 -7.03 -5.57
C GLN A 30 -18.77 -6.47 -6.97
N ALA A 31 -18.97 -5.17 -7.17
CA ALA A 31 -18.69 -4.52 -8.45
C ALA A 31 -17.21 -4.59 -8.85
N LYS A 32 -16.30 -4.57 -7.87
CA LYS A 32 -14.86 -4.72 -8.12
C LYS A 32 -14.44 -6.16 -8.38
N ALA A 33 -15.08 -7.16 -7.76
CA ALA A 33 -14.81 -8.59 -7.98
C ALA A 33 -13.29 -8.90 -8.02
N ALA A 34 -12.83 -9.73 -8.96
CA ALA A 34 -11.42 -10.02 -9.24
C ALA A 34 -10.78 -9.08 -10.28
N THR A 35 -11.29 -7.84 -10.44
CA THR A 35 -10.86 -6.93 -11.51
C THR A 35 -9.35 -6.71 -11.54
N GLY A 36 -8.74 -7.01 -12.69
CA GLY A 36 -7.32 -6.78 -12.96
C GLY A 36 -6.37 -7.80 -12.32
N VAL A 37 -6.89 -8.86 -11.69
CA VAL A 37 -6.08 -9.99 -11.23
C VAL A 37 -5.52 -10.72 -12.44
N ARG A 38 -4.21 -10.93 -12.46
CA ARG A 38 -3.49 -11.62 -13.55
C ARG A 38 -2.12 -12.09 -13.08
N THR A 39 -1.50 -13.00 -13.80
CA THR A 39 -0.08 -13.32 -13.60
C THR A 39 0.80 -12.25 -14.23
N VAL A 40 1.88 -11.89 -13.56
CA VAL A 40 2.92 -10.98 -14.07
C VAL A 40 4.29 -11.54 -13.73
N GLU A 41 5.27 -11.30 -14.59
CA GLU A 41 6.67 -11.57 -14.28
C GLU A 41 7.21 -10.46 -13.38
N VAL A 42 7.82 -10.84 -12.26
CA VAL A 42 8.41 -9.91 -11.31
C VAL A 42 9.89 -10.22 -11.17
N GLU A 43 10.71 -9.19 -11.36
CA GLU A 43 12.14 -9.27 -11.06
C GLU A 43 12.39 -8.81 -9.63
N PHE A 44 12.96 -9.68 -8.81
CA PHE A 44 13.34 -9.40 -7.43
C PHE A 44 14.69 -10.05 -7.11
N GLU A 45 15.63 -9.28 -6.56
CA GLU A 45 17.01 -9.74 -6.27
C GLU A 45 17.72 -10.39 -7.48
N GLY A 46 17.41 -9.92 -8.70
CA GLY A 46 17.99 -10.45 -9.95
C GLY A 46 17.37 -11.77 -10.43
N ALA A 47 16.42 -12.33 -9.70
CA ALA A 47 15.62 -13.47 -10.15
C ALA A 47 14.28 -13.00 -10.74
N ARG A 48 13.86 -13.59 -11.85
CA ARG A 48 12.52 -13.42 -12.42
C ARG A 48 11.63 -14.56 -11.96
N GLU A 49 10.53 -14.22 -11.32
CA GLU A 49 9.54 -15.18 -10.87
C GLU A 49 8.14 -14.73 -11.33
N PRO A 50 7.31 -15.65 -11.85
CA PRO A 50 5.90 -15.37 -12.09
C PRO A 50 5.18 -15.19 -10.75
N ALA A 51 4.30 -14.19 -10.70
CA ALA A 51 3.52 -13.88 -9.52
C ALA A 51 2.09 -13.51 -9.89
N LEU A 52 1.15 -13.91 -9.04
CA LEU A 52 -0.23 -13.44 -9.11
C LEU A 52 -0.31 -11.99 -8.61
N LEU A 53 -0.74 -11.08 -9.47
CA LEU A 53 -0.99 -9.69 -9.13
C LEU A 53 -2.39 -9.50 -8.54
N LEU A 54 -2.45 -8.94 -7.35
CA LEU A 54 -3.64 -8.31 -6.76
C LEU A 54 -3.50 -6.79 -6.95
N PRO A 55 -4.20 -6.21 -7.93
CA PRO A 55 -3.90 -4.86 -8.39
C PRO A 55 -4.34 -3.78 -7.40
N MET A 56 -3.48 -2.77 -7.24
CA MET A 56 -3.73 -1.59 -6.44
C MET A 56 -3.62 -0.32 -7.28
N ARG A 57 -4.31 0.73 -6.83
CA ARG A 57 -4.17 2.08 -7.39
C ARG A 57 -2.79 2.60 -7.03
N SER A 58 -2.06 3.07 -8.04
CA SER A 58 -0.82 3.81 -7.82
C SER A 58 -1.11 5.12 -7.08
N VAL A 59 -0.11 5.66 -6.38
CA VAL A 59 -0.22 7.04 -5.87
C VAL A 59 -0.18 7.97 -7.08
N PRO A 60 -1.15 8.87 -7.26
CA PRO A 60 -1.16 9.70 -8.45
C PRO A 60 0.01 10.70 -8.42
N ARG A 61 0.78 10.78 -9.50
CA ARG A 61 2.01 11.60 -9.59
C ARG A 61 1.76 13.08 -9.33
N TRP A 62 0.56 13.58 -9.64
CA TRP A 62 0.21 14.98 -9.38
C TRP A 62 0.31 15.34 -7.90
N GLN A 63 0.11 14.39 -6.97
CA GLN A 63 0.34 14.64 -5.54
C GLN A 63 1.82 14.95 -5.27
N GLY A 64 2.73 14.19 -5.88
CA GLY A 64 4.17 14.47 -5.81
C GLY A 64 4.52 15.84 -6.38
N ILE A 65 3.90 16.24 -7.49
CA ILE A 65 4.06 17.58 -8.07
C ILE A 65 3.58 18.66 -7.08
N VAL A 66 2.36 18.53 -6.56
CA VAL A 66 1.79 19.51 -5.62
C VAL A 66 2.66 19.64 -4.36
N PHE A 67 3.12 18.53 -3.78
CA PHE A 67 4.02 18.57 -2.63
C PHE A 67 5.36 19.23 -2.95
N THR A 68 5.92 18.97 -4.13
CA THR A 68 7.17 19.60 -4.58
C THR A 68 7.00 21.11 -4.74
N VAL A 69 5.93 21.56 -5.41
CA VAL A 69 5.64 22.99 -5.61
C VAL A 69 5.41 23.69 -4.28
N ALA A 70 4.63 23.09 -3.39
CA ALA A 70 4.40 23.63 -2.05
C ALA A 70 5.71 23.71 -1.24
N GLY A 71 6.55 22.67 -1.29
CA GLY A 71 7.85 22.65 -0.62
C GLY A 71 8.79 23.74 -1.13
N VAL A 72 8.89 23.91 -2.46
CA VAL A 72 9.69 24.98 -3.09
C VAL A 72 9.17 26.37 -2.68
N GLY A 73 7.86 26.56 -2.69
CA GLY A 73 7.24 27.82 -2.25
C GLY A 73 7.59 28.16 -0.80
N LEU A 74 7.44 27.19 0.12
CA LEU A 74 7.79 27.37 1.53
C LEU A 74 9.29 27.69 1.71
N LEU A 75 10.18 26.98 1.01
CA LEU A 75 11.61 27.25 1.08
C LEU A 75 11.96 28.65 0.57
N ALA A 76 11.34 29.10 -0.53
CA ALA A 76 11.52 30.46 -1.03
C ALA A 76 11.04 31.51 -0.01
N THR A 77 9.89 31.29 0.63
CA THR A 77 9.40 32.16 1.71
C THR A 77 10.36 32.16 2.91
N ALA A 78 10.90 31.01 3.31
CA ALA A 78 11.88 30.93 4.40
C ALA A 78 13.15 31.72 4.07
N VAL A 79 13.66 31.62 2.84
CA VAL A 79 14.83 32.42 2.40
C VAL A 79 14.53 33.92 2.47
N LEU A 80 13.37 34.35 1.97
CA LEU A 80 12.96 35.76 2.03
C LEU A 80 12.89 36.28 3.47
N ILE A 81 12.25 35.52 4.37
CA ILE A 81 12.20 35.85 5.79
C ILE A 81 13.60 35.94 6.37
N GLY A 82 14.48 35.00 6.05
CA GLY A 82 15.87 35.01 6.50
C GLY A 82 16.61 36.28 6.11
N VAL A 83 16.51 36.69 4.84
CA VAL A 83 17.12 37.93 4.33
C VAL A 83 16.58 39.16 5.07
N VAL A 84 15.26 39.28 5.24
CA VAL A 84 14.64 40.40 5.96
C VAL A 84 15.05 40.42 7.45
N SER A 85 15.15 39.25 8.07
CA SER A 85 15.52 39.12 9.49
C SER A 85 16.95 39.57 9.74
N VAL A 86 17.87 39.21 8.84
CA VAL A 86 19.28 39.65 8.90
C VAL A 86 19.36 41.17 8.69
N ALA A 87 18.63 41.71 7.72
CA ALA A 87 18.62 43.15 7.44
C ALA A 87 18.05 43.98 8.61
N THR A 88 17.08 43.44 9.34
CA THR A 88 16.38 44.13 10.46
C THR A 88 16.93 43.76 11.84
N GLN A 89 17.92 42.85 11.93
CA GLN A 89 18.47 42.32 13.18
C GLN A 89 17.40 41.72 14.13
N THR A 90 16.35 41.13 13.57
CA THR A 90 15.24 40.54 14.35
C THR A 90 15.42 39.04 14.54
N TRP A 91 15.61 38.61 15.80
CA TRP A 91 15.79 37.19 16.15
C TRP A 91 14.54 36.33 15.92
N THR A 92 13.35 36.92 15.99
CA THR A 92 12.07 36.22 15.78
C THR A 92 11.97 35.63 14.38
N GLY A 93 12.57 36.28 13.39
CA GLY A 93 12.54 35.79 12.02
C GLY A 93 13.39 34.53 11.81
N ILE A 94 14.44 34.30 12.59
CA ILE A 94 15.24 33.06 12.56
C ILE A 94 14.36 31.85 12.91
N VAL A 95 13.49 31.97 13.92
CA VAL A 95 12.54 30.91 14.28
C VAL A 95 11.58 30.63 13.12
N GLY A 96 11.10 31.68 12.44
CA GLY A 96 10.28 31.56 11.23
C GLY A 96 10.98 30.80 10.11
N VAL A 97 12.26 31.10 9.85
CA VAL A 97 13.09 30.38 8.87
C VAL A 97 13.18 28.90 9.21
N LEU A 98 13.44 28.56 10.47
CA LEU A 98 13.58 27.16 10.89
C LEU A 98 12.29 26.37 10.71
N VAL A 99 11.15 26.95 11.13
CA VAL A 99 9.85 26.27 11.03
C VAL A 99 9.40 26.13 9.58
N ILE A 100 9.40 27.24 8.82
CA ILE A 100 8.93 27.24 7.43
C ILE A 100 9.92 26.48 6.54
N GLY A 101 11.23 26.66 6.75
CA GLY A 101 12.27 25.95 6.04
C GLY A 101 12.22 24.45 6.29
N GLY A 102 12.09 24.04 7.56
CA GLY A 102 11.94 22.63 7.92
C GLY A 102 10.69 22.00 7.30
N ALA A 103 9.54 22.67 7.37
CA ALA A 103 8.32 22.22 6.71
C ALA A 103 8.51 22.13 5.18
N GLY A 104 9.11 23.16 4.56
CA GLY A 104 9.40 23.18 3.13
C GLY A 104 10.31 22.04 2.68
N THR A 105 11.34 21.71 3.48
CA THR A 105 12.21 20.55 3.23
C THR A 105 11.43 19.24 3.29
N VAL A 106 10.57 19.03 4.29
CA VAL A 106 9.76 17.81 4.41
C VAL A 106 8.84 17.65 3.19
N PHE A 107 8.15 18.73 2.80
CA PHE A 107 7.27 18.74 1.62
C PHE A 107 8.05 18.50 0.32
N GLY A 108 9.21 19.15 0.15
CA GLY A 108 10.07 19.00 -1.02
C GLY A 108 10.62 17.59 -1.17
N LEU A 109 11.11 17.00 -0.07
CA LEU A 109 11.60 15.62 -0.06
C LEU A 109 10.49 14.61 -0.33
N GLY A 110 9.32 14.78 0.30
CA GLY A 110 8.15 13.93 0.06
C GLY A 110 7.65 14.01 -1.38
N GLY A 111 7.61 15.23 -1.95
CA GLY A 111 7.28 15.46 -3.35
C GLY A 111 8.27 14.79 -4.30
N LEU A 112 9.58 14.97 -4.07
CA LEU A 112 10.64 14.34 -4.86
C LEU A 112 10.58 12.81 -4.80
N ALA A 113 10.33 12.23 -3.62
CA ALA A 113 10.13 10.79 -3.47
C ALA A 113 8.93 10.28 -4.28
N GLY A 114 7.80 11.02 -4.25
CA GLY A 114 6.63 10.70 -5.07
C GLY A 114 6.89 10.79 -6.58
N LEU A 115 7.69 11.78 -7.02
CA LEU A 115 8.08 11.95 -8.43
C LEU A 115 9.06 10.88 -8.91
N ARG A 116 9.92 10.37 -8.01
CA ARG A 116 10.85 9.26 -8.28
C ARG A 116 10.16 7.89 -8.31
N SER A 117 8.83 7.82 -8.13
CA SER A 117 8.09 6.57 -8.26
C SER A 117 8.37 5.88 -9.61
N ARG A 118 8.59 4.57 -9.56
CA ARG A 118 9.03 3.80 -10.73
C ARG A 118 7.92 3.77 -11.78
N LYS A 119 8.25 4.14 -13.02
CA LYS A 119 7.28 4.13 -14.15
C LYS A 119 6.73 2.73 -14.43
N GLU A 120 7.53 1.70 -14.14
CA GLU A 120 7.25 0.29 -14.42
C GLU A 120 6.75 -0.50 -13.20
N ALA A 121 6.61 0.15 -12.03
CA ALA A 121 6.09 -0.54 -10.86
C ALA A 121 4.60 -0.88 -11.05
N VAL A 122 4.32 -2.17 -11.08
CA VAL A 122 2.96 -2.70 -11.05
C VAL A 122 2.45 -2.57 -9.62
N ALA A 123 1.78 -1.47 -9.32
CA ALA A 123 1.28 -1.19 -7.97
C ALA A 123 0.31 -2.30 -7.52
N GLY A 124 0.66 -3.01 -6.45
CA GLY A 124 -0.13 -4.18 -6.03
C GLY A 124 0.53 -5.03 -4.96
N LEU A 125 -0.20 -6.07 -4.57
CA LEU A 125 0.35 -7.22 -3.87
C LEU A 125 0.62 -8.31 -4.91
N LEU A 126 1.84 -8.78 -4.98
CA LEU A 126 2.29 -9.83 -5.88
C LEU A 126 2.57 -11.08 -5.04
N LEU A 127 1.93 -12.19 -5.40
CA LEU A 127 2.08 -13.45 -4.70
C LEU A 127 2.86 -14.39 -5.62
N SER A 128 4.13 -14.63 -5.33
CA SER A 128 4.91 -15.67 -6.01
C SER A 128 4.89 -16.96 -5.21
N PRO A 129 5.29 -18.11 -5.79
CA PRO A 129 5.40 -19.36 -5.04
C PRO A 129 6.33 -19.25 -3.81
N SER A 130 7.36 -18.40 -3.88
CA SER A 130 8.39 -18.29 -2.85
C SER A 130 8.11 -17.17 -1.83
N ARG A 131 7.44 -16.10 -2.24
CA ARG A 131 7.34 -14.88 -1.43
C ARG A 131 6.09 -14.05 -1.74
N LEU A 132 5.77 -13.17 -0.81
CA LEU A 132 4.80 -12.10 -0.97
C LEU A 132 5.55 -10.79 -1.17
N ILE A 133 5.19 -10.04 -2.22
CA ILE A 133 5.82 -8.78 -2.57
C ILE A 133 4.75 -7.68 -2.57
N PHE A 134 4.98 -6.63 -1.80
CA PHE A 134 4.21 -5.40 -1.88
C PHE A 134 4.98 -4.38 -2.72
N ASP A 135 4.37 -3.91 -3.81
CA ASP A 135 4.93 -2.83 -4.64
C ASP A 135 4.06 -1.57 -4.49
N GLY A 136 4.47 -0.67 -3.59
CA GLY A 136 3.77 0.55 -3.22
C GLY A 136 4.03 1.75 -4.13
N SER A 137 4.55 1.54 -5.36
CA SER A 137 5.04 2.57 -6.30
C SER A 137 6.33 3.30 -5.88
N VAL A 138 6.49 3.60 -4.58
CA VAL A 138 7.69 4.23 -4.01
C VAL A 138 8.61 3.19 -3.39
N ASP A 139 8.03 2.22 -2.69
CA ASP A 139 8.76 1.17 -1.98
C ASP A 139 8.35 -0.22 -2.46
N ARG A 140 9.32 -1.13 -2.51
CA ARG A 140 9.08 -2.57 -2.69
C ARG A 140 9.49 -3.28 -1.41
N LEU A 141 8.58 -4.05 -0.87
CA LEU A 141 8.85 -4.94 0.25
C LEU A 141 8.60 -6.37 -0.23
N ALA A 142 9.57 -7.26 -0.09
CA ALA A 142 9.33 -8.69 -0.28
C ALA A 142 9.56 -9.43 1.02
N MET A 143 8.77 -10.47 1.24
CA MET A 143 8.79 -11.26 2.45
C MET A 143 8.52 -12.72 2.10
N SER A 144 9.31 -13.65 2.64
CA SER A 144 9.04 -15.07 2.47
C SER A 144 7.67 -15.41 3.08
N TRP A 145 6.96 -16.38 2.50
CA TRP A 145 5.75 -16.91 3.12
C TRP A 145 5.98 -17.43 4.55
N ASN A 146 7.20 -17.87 4.87
CA ASN A 146 7.56 -18.33 6.21
C ASN A 146 7.65 -17.19 7.22
N ASP A 147 7.96 -15.97 6.76
CA ASP A 147 8.06 -14.79 7.60
C ASP A 147 6.70 -14.13 7.84
N VAL A 148 5.68 -14.49 7.07
CA VAL A 148 4.30 -14.05 7.30
C VAL A 148 3.80 -14.67 8.60
N ALA A 149 3.43 -13.83 9.57
CA ALA A 149 2.79 -14.26 10.81
C ALA A 149 1.26 -14.38 10.64
N GLY A 150 0.68 -13.56 9.77
CA GLY A 150 -0.75 -13.58 9.47
C GLY A 150 -1.22 -12.27 8.86
N PHE A 151 -2.54 -12.11 8.83
CA PHE A 151 -3.19 -10.90 8.34
C PHE A 151 -4.00 -10.26 9.45
N ARG A 152 -3.83 -8.95 9.61
CA ARG A 152 -4.58 -8.17 10.57
C ARG A 152 -5.58 -7.30 9.85
N LEU A 153 -6.81 -7.35 10.34
CA LEU A 153 -7.92 -6.59 9.81
C LEU A 153 -8.38 -5.59 10.86
N TYR A 154 -8.54 -4.34 10.46
CA TYR A 154 -9.01 -3.31 11.35
C TYR A 154 -9.66 -2.18 10.56
N MET A 155 -10.30 -1.27 11.29
CA MET A 155 -10.91 -0.08 10.73
C MET A 155 -10.21 1.17 11.22
N ILE A 156 -10.01 2.11 10.32
CA ILE A 156 -9.58 3.46 10.69
C ILE A 156 -10.57 4.46 10.12
N ARG A 157 -10.82 5.50 10.90
CA ARG A 157 -11.47 6.71 10.44
C ARG A 157 -10.41 7.78 10.24
N TYR A 158 -10.13 8.16 8.99
CA TYR A 158 -9.13 9.19 8.69
C TYR A 158 -9.66 10.19 7.65
N GLY A 159 -9.29 11.47 7.80
CA GLY A 159 -9.73 12.58 6.97
C GLY A 159 -9.81 13.90 7.74
N PHE A 160 -10.09 15.01 7.05
CA PHE A 160 -10.24 16.32 7.68
C PHE A 160 -11.65 16.51 8.24
N ARG A 161 -11.80 16.36 9.56
CA ARG A 161 -13.06 16.54 10.31
C ARG A 161 -13.73 17.89 10.07
N VAL A 162 -12.97 18.91 9.68
CA VAL A 162 -13.42 20.31 9.60
C VAL A 162 -14.46 20.53 8.49
N LEU A 163 -14.38 19.80 7.37
CA LEU A 163 -15.25 20.03 6.20
C LEU A 163 -16.16 18.85 5.86
N PHE A 164 -15.77 17.61 6.20
CA PHE A 164 -16.55 16.41 5.83
C PHE A 164 -16.51 15.34 6.94
N PRO A 165 -17.59 14.55 7.11
CA PRO A 165 -17.56 13.40 8.01
C PRO A 165 -16.49 12.42 7.54
N MET A 166 -15.52 12.12 8.41
CA MET A 166 -14.44 11.20 8.07
C MET A 166 -15.02 9.81 7.74
N PRO A 167 -14.83 9.30 6.51
CA PRO A 167 -15.29 7.96 6.16
C PRO A 167 -14.52 6.93 6.99
N TRP A 168 -15.20 5.84 7.32
CA TRP A 168 -14.53 4.64 7.79
C TRP A 168 -13.78 4.01 6.62
N HIS A 169 -12.68 3.33 6.88
CA HIS A 169 -11.93 2.55 5.91
C HIS A 169 -11.59 1.20 6.52
N ASN A 170 -11.81 0.14 5.75
CA ASN A 170 -11.33 -1.19 6.10
C ASN A 170 -9.86 -1.26 5.66
N TRP A 171 -9.02 -1.75 6.56
CA TRP A 171 -7.59 -1.91 6.32
C TRP A 171 -7.22 -3.39 6.40
N LEU A 172 -6.40 -3.80 5.45
CA LEU A 172 -5.72 -5.09 5.42
C LEU A 172 -4.26 -4.85 5.75
N SER A 173 -3.76 -5.51 6.78
CA SER A 173 -2.37 -5.43 7.15
C SER A 173 -1.72 -6.80 7.16
N ILE A 174 -0.45 -6.85 6.75
CA ILE A 174 0.36 -8.06 6.72
C ILE A 174 1.29 -7.99 7.93
N ASP A 175 1.12 -8.94 8.85
CA ASP A 175 1.95 -9.07 10.03
C ASP A 175 3.13 -9.99 9.71
N ALA A 176 4.34 -9.56 10.06
CA ALA A 176 5.56 -10.36 9.96
C ALA A 176 5.91 -10.99 11.32
N ARG A 177 6.57 -12.15 11.29
CA ARG A 177 7.12 -12.82 12.49
C ARG A 177 8.26 -12.01 13.08
N ASP A 178 9.15 -11.51 12.22
CA ASP A 178 10.17 -10.52 12.54
C ASP A 178 10.04 -9.29 11.61
N PRO A 179 9.25 -8.28 12.02
CA PRO A 179 9.07 -7.05 11.25
C PRO A 179 10.38 -6.29 11.02
N HIS A 180 11.33 -6.41 11.95
CA HIS A 180 12.59 -5.70 11.85
C HIS A 180 13.45 -6.29 10.74
N ALA A 181 13.62 -7.62 10.69
CA ALA A 181 14.38 -8.28 9.64
C ALA A 181 13.81 -7.97 8.24
N VAL A 182 12.48 -8.00 8.10
CA VAL A 182 11.78 -7.72 6.83
C VAL A 182 11.94 -6.26 6.40
N LEU A 183 11.82 -5.30 7.32
CA LEU A 183 11.95 -3.87 6.97
C LEU A 183 13.41 -3.45 6.75
N ALA A 184 14.36 -4.01 7.51
CA ALA A 184 15.77 -3.71 7.34
C ALA A 184 16.32 -4.24 6.01
N SER A 185 15.94 -5.46 5.61
CA SER A 185 16.36 -6.04 4.32
C SER A 185 15.86 -5.23 3.12
N ALA A 186 14.72 -4.57 3.25
CA ALA A 186 14.18 -3.67 2.23
C ALA A 186 14.76 -2.25 2.25
N GLY A 187 15.71 -1.95 3.14
CA GLY A 187 16.35 -0.64 3.26
C GLY A 187 15.56 0.39 4.07
N HIS A 188 14.49 -0.03 4.76
CA HIS A 188 13.61 0.85 5.54
C HIS A 188 14.05 0.97 7.01
N GLU A 189 15.32 1.28 7.27
CA GLU A 189 15.92 1.35 8.61
C GLU A 189 15.16 2.26 9.59
N ALA A 190 14.63 3.39 9.11
CA ALA A 190 13.82 4.27 9.94
C ALA A 190 12.48 3.62 10.35
N ALA A 191 11.82 2.93 9.42
CA ALA A 191 10.58 2.20 9.70
C ALA A 191 10.85 0.99 10.60
N ALA A 192 11.95 0.25 10.37
CA ALA A 192 12.37 -0.87 11.20
C ALA A 192 12.60 -0.45 12.67
N ARG A 193 13.27 0.69 12.89
CA ARG A 193 13.45 1.28 14.23
C ARG A 193 12.12 1.68 14.87
N LEU A 194 11.20 2.27 14.10
CA LEU A 194 9.88 2.66 14.61
C LEU A 194 9.03 1.44 14.98
N ALA A 195 8.98 0.43 14.10
CA ALA A 195 8.26 -0.83 14.34
C ALA A 195 8.74 -1.50 15.63
N ARG A 196 10.07 -1.53 15.86
CA ARG A 196 10.68 -2.03 17.09
C ARG A 196 10.19 -1.29 18.33
N ARG A 197 10.15 0.05 18.29
CA ARG A 197 9.67 0.89 19.42
C ARG A 197 8.19 0.68 19.71
N LEU A 198 7.38 0.55 18.67
CA LEU A 198 5.93 0.40 18.78
C LEU A 198 5.49 -1.04 19.05
N LYS A 199 6.42 -2.01 19.06
CA LYS A 199 6.13 -3.46 19.10
C LYS A 199 5.10 -3.87 18.04
N GLY A 200 5.09 -3.15 16.91
CA GLY A 200 4.16 -3.39 15.82
C GLY A 200 4.60 -4.61 15.02
N LYS A 201 3.66 -5.52 14.72
CA LYS A 201 3.91 -6.68 13.84
C LYS A 201 3.67 -6.39 12.36
N SER A 202 2.92 -5.34 12.09
CA SER A 202 2.54 -4.92 10.74
C SER A 202 3.73 -4.34 9.98
N VAL A 203 4.00 -4.89 8.80
CA VAL A 203 5.02 -4.38 7.86
C VAL A 203 4.40 -3.70 6.66
N VAL A 204 3.17 -4.07 6.31
CA VAL A 204 2.38 -3.46 5.23
C VAL A 204 0.96 -3.25 5.72
N ALA A 205 0.38 -2.11 5.35
CA ALA A 205 -1.03 -1.80 5.57
C ALA A 205 -1.64 -1.18 4.31
N VAL A 206 -2.71 -1.77 3.82
CA VAL A 206 -3.42 -1.38 2.62
C VAL A 206 -4.87 -1.04 2.94
N ALA A 207 -5.28 0.18 2.62
CA ALA A 207 -6.68 0.59 2.71
C ALA A 207 -7.50 -0.01 1.55
N ASP A 208 -8.75 -0.34 1.84
CA ASP A 208 -9.72 -0.88 0.87
C ASP A 208 -9.86 -0.05 -0.42
N ASN A 209 -9.84 1.28 -0.29
CA ASN A 209 -9.97 2.21 -1.41
C ASN A 209 -8.73 2.25 -2.34
N ARG A 210 -7.61 1.66 -1.92
CA ARG A 210 -6.39 1.50 -2.71
C ARG A 210 -6.44 0.24 -3.57
N MET A 211 -7.26 -0.76 -3.23
CA MET A 211 -7.43 -1.95 -4.07
C MET A 211 -8.27 -1.61 -5.32
N ILE A 212 -7.82 -2.06 -6.49
CA ILE A 212 -8.61 -1.99 -7.72
C ILE A 212 -9.65 -3.11 -7.72
N MET A 213 -9.26 -4.30 -7.25
CA MET A 213 -10.13 -5.44 -7.02
C MET A 213 -10.88 -5.36 -5.68
N SER A 214 -11.79 -6.32 -5.44
CA SER A 214 -12.48 -6.50 -4.17
C SER A 214 -11.49 -6.80 -3.04
N PRO A 215 -11.46 -6.00 -1.95
CA PRO A 215 -10.62 -6.28 -0.78
C PRO A 215 -10.92 -7.62 -0.12
N LEU A 216 -12.18 -8.10 -0.17
CA LEU A 216 -12.54 -9.43 0.35
C LEU A 216 -11.85 -10.54 -0.42
N VAL A 217 -11.85 -10.45 -1.75
CA VAL A 217 -11.17 -11.41 -2.62
C VAL A 217 -9.67 -11.38 -2.34
N ALA A 218 -9.07 -10.20 -2.19
CA ALA A 218 -7.65 -10.08 -1.84
C ALA A 218 -7.33 -10.74 -0.48
N TYR A 219 -8.13 -10.45 0.55
CA TYR A 219 -7.96 -11.05 1.88
C TYR A 219 -8.06 -12.58 1.84
N HIS A 220 -9.13 -13.12 1.24
CA HIS A 220 -9.32 -14.59 1.18
C HIS A 220 -8.27 -15.26 0.31
N THR A 221 -7.80 -14.62 -0.76
CA THR A 221 -6.68 -15.12 -1.56
C THR A 221 -5.41 -15.23 -0.73
N LEU A 222 -5.06 -14.17 0.01
CA LEU A 222 -3.88 -14.16 0.87
C LEU A 222 -3.97 -15.21 1.98
N ARG A 223 -5.13 -15.31 2.61
CA ARG A 223 -5.42 -16.31 3.66
C ARG A 223 -5.29 -17.73 3.10
N TYR A 224 -5.92 -18.01 1.97
CA TYR A 224 -5.87 -19.31 1.31
C TYR A 224 -4.43 -19.78 1.05
N TYR A 225 -3.59 -18.96 0.42
CA TYR A 225 -2.20 -19.36 0.13
C TYR A 225 -1.30 -19.38 1.35
N LEU A 226 -1.63 -18.63 2.40
CA LEU A 226 -0.94 -18.76 3.67
C LEU A 226 -1.25 -20.13 4.31
N GLU A 227 -2.52 -20.54 4.32
CA GLU A 227 -3.02 -21.78 4.91
C GLU A 227 -2.72 -23.03 4.06
N ASN A 228 -2.53 -22.88 2.74
CA ASN A 228 -2.29 -23.98 1.79
C ASN A 228 -0.93 -23.84 1.06
N PRO A 229 0.21 -24.18 1.71
CA PRO A 229 1.54 -24.06 1.11
C PRO A 229 1.75 -24.86 -0.17
N ALA A 230 1.07 -26.00 -0.32
CA ALA A 230 1.18 -26.87 -1.50
C ALA A 230 0.68 -26.18 -2.78
N ASP A 231 -0.36 -25.35 -2.65
CA ASP A 231 -1.03 -24.72 -3.78
C ASP A 231 -0.28 -23.49 -4.30
N ARG A 232 0.70 -22.98 -3.54
CA ARG A 232 1.52 -21.82 -3.95
C ARG A 232 2.24 -22.03 -5.28
N ARG A 233 2.46 -23.27 -5.71
CA ARG A 233 3.04 -23.57 -7.03
C ARG A 233 2.17 -23.04 -8.18
N GLU A 234 0.86 -23.01 -7.98
CA GLU A 234 -0.09 -22.56 -9.01
C GLU A 234 -0.08 -21.02 -9.18
N LEU A 235 0.49 -20.27 -8.22
CA LEU A 235 0.66 -18.79 -8.28
C LEU A 235 1.46 -18.33 -9.50
N ALA A 236 2.25 -19.25 -10.07
CA ALA A 236 3.01 -19.04 -11.29
C ALA A 236 2.15 -19.07 -12.58
N GLY A 237 0.88 -19.46 -12.50
CA GLY A 237 0.09 -19.83 -13.68
C GLY A 237 -1.34 -19.33 -13.69
N ALA A 238 -2.06 -19.72 -14.75
CA ALA A 238 -3.46 -19.38 -14.96
C ALA A 238 -4.41 -20.04 -13.93
N GLU A 239 -3.97 -21.11 -13.28
CA GLU A 239 -4.72 -21.82 -12.23
C GLU A 239 -5.04 -20.90 -11.06
N ALA A 240 -4.05 -20.15 -10.54
CA ALA A 240 -4.28 -19.16 -9.48
C ALA A 240 -5.27 -18.08 -9.91
N VAL A 241 -5.12 -17.55 -11.14
CA VAL A 241 -6.02 -16.53 -11.68
C VAL A 241 -7.44 -17.07 -11.74
N ASN A 242 -7.63 -18.28 -12.27
CA ASN A 242 -8.92 -18.93 -12.37
C ASN A 242 -9.55 -19.21 -11.00
N ARG A 243 -8.75 -19.63 -10.01
CA ARG A 243 -9.18 -19.84 -8.63
C ARG A 243 -9.75 -18.56 -8.04
N VAL A 244 -9.02 -17.45 -8.18
CA VAL A 244 -9.45 -16.15 -7.67
C VAL A 244 -10.70 -15.66 -8.38
N HIS A 245 -10.79 -15.80 -9.71
CA HIS A 245 -11.99 -15.39 -10.47
C HIS A 245 -13.23 -16.23 -10.13
N LYS A 246 -13.04 -17.51 -9.79
CA LYS A 246 -14.12 -18.42 -9.39
C LYS A 246 -14.47 -18.32 -7.91
N GLY A 247 -13.70 -17.58 -7.11
CA GLY A 247 -13.94 -17.45 -5.66
C GLY A 247 -13.64 -18.72 -4.86
N LEU A 248 -12.81 -19.62 -5.38
CA LEU A 248 -12.44 -20.89 -4.74
C LEU A 248 -11.33 -20.67 -3.68
N LEU A 249 -11.65 -19.86 -2.66
CA LEU A 249 -10.72 -19.28 -1.68
C LEU A 249 -11.08 -19.61 -0.22
N LEU A 250 -11.94 -20.62 -0.02
CA LEU A 250 -12.44 -21.08 1.29
C LEU A 250 -12.03 -22.51 1.57
#